data_AF-A0A6L7TM61-F1
#
_entry.id   AF-A0A6L7TM61-F1
#
_cell.length_a   1.000
_cell.length_b   1.000
_cell.length_c   1.000
_cell.angle_alpha   90.00
_cell.angle_beta   90.00
_cell.angle_gamma   90.00
#
_symmetry.space_group_name_H-M   'P 1'
#
loop_
_entity.id
_entity.type
_entity.pdbx_description
1 polymer ?
#
loop_
_entity_poly.entity_id
_entity_poly.type
_entity_poly.pdbx_seq_one_letter_code
_entity_poly.pdbx_strand_id
1 'polypeptide(L)'
;MDFEVGDRSEATFLKLYARLLEAQRYVSDAYRVYEWLPQNRHVAGKGLEANRNEGLHSVLLDKLNRLHRRTKGYSKSVTMLRDSIALVCLRLGFV
;
A
#
# COMPACT_ATOMS: atom_id res chain seq x y z
N MET A 1 2.79 12.52 20.94
CA MET A 1 2.01 11.41 20.35
C MET A 1 3.03 10.36 19.97
N ASP A 2 3.06 9.27 20.72
CA ASP A 2 4.01 8.19 20.47
C ASP A 2 3.45 7.34 19.34
N PHE A 3 3.90 7.63 18.12
CA PHE A 3 3.56 6.88 16.93
C PHE A 3 4.66 5.86 16.67
N GLU A 4 4.40 4.61 17.03
CA GLU A 4 5.29 3.50 16.68
C GLU A 4 4.90 2.96 15.29
N VAL A 5 5.83 3.09 14.34
CA VAL A 5 5.63 2.61 12.97
C VAL A 5 5.49 1.10 12.99
N GLY A 6 4.30 0.62 12.61
CA GLY A 6 4.02 -0.81 12.51
C GLY A 6 3.31 -1.43 13.70
N ASP A 7 2.92 -0.64 14.71
CA ASP A 7 2.00 -1.14 15.75
C ASP A 7 0.64 -1.47 15.13
N ARG A 8 0.25 -2.75 15.26
CA ARG A 8 -1.02 -3.31 14.78
C ARG A 8 -1.97 -3.66 15.93
N SER A 9 -1.73 -3.12 17.12
CA SER A 9 -2.57 -3.32 18.28
C SER A 9 -4.02 -2.87 18.03
N GLU A 10 -4.95 -3.50 18.75
CA GLU A 10 -6.36 -3.13 18.73
C GLU A 10 -6.58 -1.67 19.16
N ALA A 11 -5.82 -1.18 20.16
CA ALA A 11 -5.88 0.20 20.61
C ALA A 11 -5.52 1.19 19.50
N THR A 12 -4.54 0.85 18.66
CA THR A 12 -4.15 1.66 17.51
C THR A 12 -5.20 1.59 16.40
N PHE A 13 -5.80 0.41 16.17
CA PHE A 13 -6.91 0.27 15.22
C PHE A 13 -8.15 1.09 15.64
N LEU A 14 -8.56 1.08 16.90
CA LEU A 14 -9.75 1.82 17.36
C LEU A 14 -9.62 3.34 17.18
N LYS A 15 -8.41 3.89 17.34
CA LYS A 15 -8.12 5.31 17.04
C LYS A 15 -8.31 5.64 15.57
N LEU A 16 -7.95 4.72 14.67
CA LEU A 16 -8.19 4.84 13.24
C LEU A 16 -9.68 4.68 12.92
N TYR A 17 -10.33 3.68 13.51
CA TYR A 17 -11.74 3.38 13.28
C TYR A 17 -12.67 4.55 13.62
N ALA A 18 -12.41 5.25 14.73
CA ALA A 18 -13.15 6.45 15.12
C ALA A 18 -13.06 7.60 14.10
N ARG A 19 -12.09 7.56 13.18
CA ARG A 19 -11.86 8.58 12.13
C ARG A 19 -12.24 8.10 10.73
N LEU A 20 -12.53 6.80 10.56
CA LEU A 20 -12.91 6.26 9.27
C LEU A 20 -14.31 6.74 8.89
N LEU A 21 -14.44 7.20 7.65
CA LEU A 21 -15.75 7.45 7.07
C LEU A 21 -16.48 6.12 6.86
N GLU A 22 -17.80 6.15 6.95
CA GLU A 22 -18.63 4.99 6.70
C GLU A 22 -18.47 4.54 5.25
N ALA A 23 -18.06 3.30 5.05
CA ALA A 23 -17.88 2.71 3.73
C ALA A 23 -19.03 1.76 3.39
N GLN A 24 -19.35 1.66 2.09
CA GLN A 24 -20.31 0.68 1.58
C GLN A 24 -19.81 -0.76 1.75
N ARG A 25 -18.48 -0.95 1.70
CA ARG A 25 -17.83 -2.26 1.85
C ARG A 25 -16.45 -2.08 2.46
N TYR A 26 -16.12 -2.96 3.39
CA TYR A 26 -14.78 -3.10 3.95
C TYR A 26 -14.16 -4.41 3.48
N VAL A 27 -12.89 -4.40 3.09
CA VAL A 27 -12.14 -5.59 2.70
C VAL A 27 -10.90 -5.68 3.57
N SER A 28 -10.67 -6.82 4.22
CA SER A 28 -9.46 -7.04 5.00
C SER A 28 -8.95 -8.48 4.92
N ASP A 29 -7.72 -8.69 5.35
CA ASP A 29 -7.00 -9.97 5.36
C ASP A 29 -7.44 -10.92 6.50
N ALA A 30 -8.62 -10.67 7.09
CA ALA A 30 -9.17 -11.40 8.24
C ALA A 30 -8.32 -11.29 9.52
N TYR A 31 -7.47 -10.26 9.65
CA TYR A 31 -6.83 -9.99 10.93
C TYR A 31 -7.85 -9.63 12.01
N ARG A 32 -7.65 -10.16 13.23
CA ARG A 32 -8.65 -10.16 14.32
C ARG A 32 -9.18 -8.78 14.69
N VAL A 33 -8.35 -7.75 14.66
CA VAL A 33 -8.78 -6.37 15.01
C VAL A 33 -9.84 -5.82 14.07
N TYR A 34 -10.02 -6.42 12.88
CA TYR A 34 -11.07 -6.02 11.94
C TYR A 34 -12.45 -6.61 12.27
N GLU A 35 -12.59 -7.43 13.32
CA GLU A 35 -13.89 -7.89 13.84
C GLU A 35 -14.77 -6.72 14.33
N TRP A 36 -14.16 -5.57 14.61
CA TRP A 36 -14.86 -4.31 14.91
C TRP A 36 -15.58 -3.68 13.70
N LEU A 37 -15.28 -4.13 12.47
CA LEU A 37 -15.96 -3.65 11.26
C LEU A 37 -17.37 -4.24 11.16
N PRO A 38 -18.33 -3.53 10.54
CA PRO A 38 -19.69 -4.05 10.36
C PRO A 38 -19.68 -5.35 9.54
N GLN A 39 -20.02 -6.48 10.18
CA GLN A 39 -19.90 -7.81 9.59
C GLN A 39 -20.75 -8.00 8.32
N ASN A 40 -21.86 -7.27 8.21
CA ASN A 40 -22.72 -7.24 7.02
C ASN A 40 -22.10 -6.52 5.81
N ARG A 41 -21.04 -5.73 6.02
CA ARG A 41 -20.32 -4.99 4.97
C ARG A 41 -18.85 -5.38 4.89
N HIS A 42 -18.40 -6.30 5.74
CA HIS A 42 -17.02 -6.73 5.84
C HIS A 42 -16.79 -8.04 5.08
N VAL A 43 -15.92 -7.99 4.08
CA VAL A 43 -15.45 -9.16 3.35
C VAL A 43 -14.04 -9.48 3.84
N ALA A 44 -13.92 -10.52 4.65
CA ALA A 44 -12.67 -10.96 5.26
C ALA A 44 -12.10 -12.18 4.51
N GLY A 45 -10.81 -12.15 4.18
CA GLY A 45 -10.16 -13.27 3.50
C GLY A 45 -8.80 -12.93 2.91
N LYS A 46 -7.87 -13.89 3.03
CA LYS A 46 -6.55 -13.82 2.42
C LYS A 46 -6.70 -13.99 0.90
N GLY A 47 -6.30 -12.99 0.12
CA GLY A 47 -6.38 -13.05 -1.35
C GLY A 47 -7.77 -12.76 -1.94
N LEU A 48 -8.66 -12.10 -1.19
CA LEU A 48 -9.87 -11.49 -1.77
C LEU A 48 -9.52 -10.40 -2.79
N GLU A 49 -10.49 -10.06 -3.66
CA GLU A 49 -10.43 -9.04 -4.74
C GLU A 49 -9.03 -8.48 -4.94
N ALA A 50 -8.26 -9.14 -5.83
CA ALA A 50 -6.87 -8.86 -6.12
C ALA A 50 -6.62 -7.37 -5.98
N ASN A 51 -5.94 -7.02 -4.89
CA ASN A 51 -5.85 -5.65 -4.42
C ASN A 51 -5.10 -4.88 -5.51
N ARG A 52 -5.87 -4.22 -6.38
CA ARG A 52 -5.33 -3.47 -7.52
C ARG A 52 -4.31 -2.44 -7.02
N ASN A 53 -4.50 -1.97 -5.78
CA ASN A 53 -3.58 -1.11 -5.07
C ASN A 53 -2.32 -1.86 -4.63
N GLU A 54 -2.37 -3.11 -4.15
CA GLU A 54 -1.16 -3.93 -3.92
C GLU A 54 -0.41 -4.24 -5.22
N GLY A 55 -1.11 -4.52 -6.31
CA GLY A 55 -0.49 -4.70 -7.63
C GLY A 55 0.19 -3.40 -8.10
N LEU A 56 -0.50 -2.26 -8.00
CA LEU A 56 0.05 -0.95 -8.32
C LEU A 56 1.22 -0.57 -7.39
N HIS A 57 1.09 -0.84 -6.10
CA HIS A 57 2.10 -0.53 -5.09
C HIS A 57 3.32 -1.44 -5.24
N SER A 58 3.13 -2.72 -5.57
CA SER A 58 4.23 -3.63 -5.90
C SER A 58 4.95 -3.18 -7.17
N VAL A 59 4.23 -2.74 -8.21
CA VAL A 59 4.84 -2.20 -9.44
C VAL A 59 5.60 -0.89 -9.19
N LEU A 60 5.07 -0.01 -8.34
CA LEU A 60 5.74 1.23 -7.93
C LEU A 60 6.98 0.92 -7.09
N LEU A 61 6.88 0.03 -6.11
CA LEU A 61 8.00 -0.42 -5.28
C LEU A 61 9.05 -1.14 -6.11
N ASP A 62 8.69 -1.95 -7.12
CA ASP A 62 9.67 -2.57 -8.02
C ASP A 62 10.42 -1.52 -8.88
N LYS A 63 9.70 -0.49 -9.36
CA LYS A 63 10.29 0.61 -10.11
C LYS A 63 11.19 1.49 -9.23
N LEU A 64 10.82 1.73 -7.98
CA LEU A 64 11.65 2.43 -6.98
C LEU A 64 12.79 1.55 -6.44
N ASN A 65 12.62 0.23 -6.36
CA ASN A 65 13.66 -0.73 -5.94
C ASN A 65 14.82 -0.76 -6.92
N ARG A 66 14.59 -0.44 -8.21
CA ARG A 66 15.67 -0.16 -9.19
C ARG A 66 16.55 1.03 -8.77
N LEU A 67 15.99 1.99 -8.04
CA LEU A 67 16.76 3.11 -7.48
C LEU A 67 17.49 2.72 -6.18
N HIS A 68 17.02 1.69 -5.47
CA HIS A 68 17.44 1.38 -4.10
C HIS A 68 18.43 0.20 -3.96
N ARG A 69 18.40 -0.82 -4.84
CA ARG A 69 19.29 -2.00 -4.72
C ARG A 69 20.34 -2.10 -5.84
N ARG A 70 21.59 -1.83 -5.46
CA ARG A 70 22.82 -1.87 -6.30
C ARG A 70 23.03 -3.17 -7.08
N THR A 71 22.44 -4.29 -6.65
CA THR A 71 22.70 -5.65 -7.19
C THR A 71 21.57 -6.26 -8.02
N LYS A 72 20.32 -5.77 -7.94
CA LYS A 72 19.17 -6.36 -8.70
C LYS A 72 18.58 -5.45 -9.78
N GLY A 73 18.93 -4.17 -9.80
CA GLY A 73 18.39 -3.26 -10.81
C GLY A 73 18.98 -1.87 -10.78
N TYR A 74 20.30 -1.73 -10.64
CA TYR A 74 20.92 -0.41 -10.66
C TYR A 74 20.84 0.22 -12.07
N SER A 75 20.53 1.51 -12.12
CA SER A 75 20.70 2.31 -13.33
C SER A 75 22.20 2.39 -13.65
N LYS A 76 22.61 1.74 -14.74
CA LYS A 76 24.03 1.68 -15.14
C LYS A 76 24.54 2.98 -15.76
N SER A 77 23.63 3.89 -16.09
CA SER A 77 23.92 5.19 -16.69
C SER A 77 22.93 6.24 -16.19
N VAL A 78 23.34 7.51 -16.32
CA VAL A 78 22.49 8.68 -16.04
C VAL A 78 21.24 8.67 -16.92
N THR A 79 21.34 8.19 -18.16
CA THR A 79 20.22 8.05 -19.08
C THR A 79 19.15 7.09 -18.55
N MET A 80 19.54 5.90 -18.08
CA MET A 80 18.59 4.93 -17.50
C MET A 80 17.87 5.48 -16.26
N LEU A 81 18.58 6.28 -15.44
CA LEU A 81 17.98 6.94 -14.30
C LEU A 81 16.93 7.96 -14.73
N ARG A 82 17.27 8.79 -15.73
CA ARG A 82 16.37 9.81 -16.30
C ARG A 82 15.12 9.18 -16.91
N ASP A 83 15.27 8.11 -17.68
CA ASP A 83 14.14 7.40 -18.31
C ASP A 83 13.25 6.71 -17.26
N SER A 84 13.85 6.16 -16.19
CA SER A 84 13.10 5.55 -15.09
C SER A 84 12.25 6.59 -14.35
N ILE A 85 12.81 7.79 -14.09
CA ILE A 85 12.09 8.90 -13.49
C ILE A 85 10.98 9.40 -14.41
N ALA A 86 11.25 9.56 -15.71
CA ALA A 86 10.26 9.98 -16.69
C ALA A 86 9.06 9.01 -16.76
N LEU A 87 9.33 7.70 -16.74
CA LEU A 87 8.28 6.67 -16.69
C LEU A 87 7.44 6.74 -15.41
N VAL A 88 8.03 7.11 -14.27
CA VAL A 88 7.30 7.34 -13.02
C VAL A 88 6.45 8.61 -13.12
N CYS A 89 7.01 9.71 -13.62
CA CYS A 89 6.28 10.97 -13.80
C CYS A 89 5.08 10.84 -14.75
N LEU A 90 5.26 10.19 -15.91
CA LEU A 90 4.18 9.90 -16.86
C LEU A 90 3.08 9.02 -16.25
N ARG A 91 3.46 8.03 -15.44
CA ARG A 91 2.49 7.14 -14.79
C ARG A 91 1.70 7.82 -13.68
N LEU A 92 2.29 8.79 -12.99
CA LEU A 92 1.65 9.56 -11.92
C LEU A 92 0.86 10.77 -12.44
N GLY A 93 0.89 11.03 -13.76
CA GLY A 93 0.18 12.16 -14.36
C GLY A 93 0.80 13.52 -14.02
N PHE A 94 2.11 13.55 -13.77
CA PHE A 94 2.85 14.80 -13.53
C PHE A 94 3.20 15.57 -14.82
N VAL A 95 2.77 15.07 -15.99
CA VAL A 95 3.03 15.63 -17.32
C VAL A 95 1.72 15.86 -18.05
#